data_AF-A0A969C632-F1
#
_entry.id   AF-A0A969C632-F1
#
_cell.length_a   1.000
_cell.length_b   1.000
_cell.length_c   1.000
_cell.angle_alpha   90.00
_cell.angle_beta   90.00
_cell.angle_gamma   90.00
#
_symmetry.space_group_name_H-M   'P 1'
#
loop_
_entity.id
_entity.type
_entity.pdbx_description
1 polymer ?
#
loop_
_entity_poly.entity_id
_entity_poly.type
_entity_poly.pdbx_seq_one_letter_code
_entity_poly.pdbx_strand_id
1 'polypeptide(L)'
;MPEKKRSAGKKLPRNEERVLPALISVEKKPDETVLEDGGFSFDVDRHFLKMLPRFVQERVTAIPLVWWDFSEEEIIQKTWPEHNAPDSVCDKLRLALWDEYDRCFRFRLPVLDLERCLRGICTLGYFRARVVADVGKMVFLCTPPPLYENQVRLLHQKGLFELQKILALPLLLPDGTPDAKIADVKRRIYDSLDLRLKGAIVQRIDQRNVNVNIDADPNAFNPERPDEMKSMEELDQELQALEKKSLSLSIPGGGVVAEVIDAEITSETEAEIAGDYLRGESRRSRSR
;
A
#
# COMPACT_ATOMS: atom_id res chain seq x y z
N MET A 1 -17.42 9.87 -65.09
CA MET A 1 -18.01 10.88 -64.18
C MET A 1 -19.51 10.95 -64.42
N PRO A 2 -20.34 10.61 -63.41
CA PRO A 2 -21.74 11.01 -63.41
C PRO A 2 -22.10 11.80 -62.14
N GLU A 3 -22.57 13.03 -62.37
CA GLU A 3 -23.16 13.93 -61.39
C GLU A 3 -24.45 13.34 -60.80
N LYS A 4 -24.55 13.27 -59.47
CA LYS A 4 -25.82 13.02 -58.77
C LYS A 4 -26.03 14.01 -57.62
N LYS A 5 -26.77 15.06 -58.00
CA LYS A 5 -27.91 15.68 -57.30
C LYS A 5 -27.82 15.80 -55.77
N ARG A 6 -27.50 17.01 -55.32
CA ARG A 6 -27.73 17.53 -53.97
C ARG A 6 -29.23 17.57 -53.67
N SER A 7 -29.70 16.74 -52.73
CA SER A 7 -31.07 16.81 -52.22
C SER A 7 -31.20 17.89 -51.15
N ALA A 8 -32.17 18.78 -51.36
CA ALA A 8 -32.50 19.94 -50.55
C ALA A 8 -33.09 19.56 -49.19
N GLY A 9 -32.97 20.52 -48.25
CA GLY A 9 -33.19 20.33 -46.82
C GLY A 9 -34.62 20.00 -46.41
N LYS A 10 -34.72 19.12 -45.41
CA LYS A 10 -35.87 19.06 -44.50
C LYS A 10 -35.55 19.95 -43.30
N LYS A 11 -36.21 21.12 -43.22
CA LYS A 11 -36.29 21.92 -42.00
C LYS A 11 -37.15 21.14 -41.01
N LEU A 12 -36.58 20.73 -39.88
CA LEU A 12 -37.33 20.19 -38.74
C LEU A 12 -38.11 21.33 -38.07
N PRO A 13 -39.36 21.08 -37.65
CA PRO A 13 -40.16 22.07 -36.94
C PRO A 13 -39.54 22.38 -35.58
N ARG A 14 -39.52 23.69 -35.30
CA ARG A 14 -39.08 24.32 -34.06
C ARG A 14 -40.01 23.84 -32.94
N ASN A 15 -39.48 23.00 -32.05
CA ASN A 15 -40.24 22.42 -30.96
C ASN A 15 -40.61 23.54 -29.98
N GLU A 16 -41.91 23.73 -29.80
CA GLU A 16 -42.50 24.71 -28.90
C GLU A 16 -42.11 24.40 -27.45
N GLU A 17 -41.62 25.42 -26.75
CA GLU A 17 -41.37 25.41 -25.32
C GLU A 17 -42.69 25.14 -24.57
N ARG A 18 -42.94 23.86 -24.27
CA ARG A 18 -43.87 23.49 -23.20
C ARG A 18 -43.20 23.80 -21.86
N VAL A 19 -43.47 25.00 -21.36
CA VAL A 19 -43.28 25.36 -19.95
C VAL A 19 -44.22 24.46 -19.13
N LEU A 20 -43.66 23.38 -18.57
CA LEU A 20 -44.35 22.57 -17.57
C LEU A 20 -44.37 23.33 -16.24
N PRO A 21 -45.50 23.34 -15.51
CA PRO A 21 -45.57 23.94 -14.19
C PRO A 21 -44.63 23.18 -13.24
N ALA A 22 -43.79 23.95 -12.53
CA ALA A 22 -42.91 23.45 -11.49
C ALA A 22 -43.73 22.76 -10.39
N LEU A 23 -43.82 21.42 -10.47
CA LEU A 23 -44.18 20.60 -9.34
C LEU A 23 -43.00 20.69 -8.36
N ILE A 24 -43.22 21.45 -7.29
CA ILE A 24 -42.37 21.45 -6.11
C ILE A 24 -42.49 20.06 -5.48
N SER A 25 -41.65 19.14 -5.93
CA SER A 25 -41.37 17.90 -5.23
C SER A 25 -40.64 18.29 -3.95
N VAL A 26 -41.38 18.38 -2.84
CA VAL A 26 -40.80 18.37 -1.50
C VAL A 26 -40.17 16.98 -1.34
N GLU A 27 -38.90 16.87 -1.70
CA GLU A 27 -38.06 15.76 -1.29
C GLU A 27 -38.02 15.78 0.23
N LYS A 28 -38.90 14.98 0.86
CA LYS A 28 -38.72 14.59 2.25
C LYS A 28 -37.36 13.89 2.31
N LYS A 29 -36.37 14.56 2.89
CA LYS A 29 -35.16 13.91 3.38
C LYS A 29 -35.63 12.71 4.22
N PRO A 30 -35.17 11.49 3.94
CA PRO A 30 -35.43 10.39 4.85
C PRO A 30 -34.84 10.79 6.20
N ASP A 31 -35.65 10.68 7.25
CA ASP A 31 -35.20 10.90 8.62
C ASP A 31 -33.96 10.02 8.86
N GLU A 32 -32.81 10.66 9.04
CA GLU A 32 -31.61 10.03 9.59
C GLU A 32 -31.93 9.64 11.03
N THR A 33 -32.55 8.49 11.20
CA THR A 33 -32.58 7.80 12.48
C THR A 33 -31.15 7.41 12.80
N VAL A 34 -30.52 8.24 13.64
CA VAL A 34 -29.27 7.94 14.32
C VAL A 34 -29.51 6.69 15.16
N LEU A 35 -29.10 5.53 14.64
CA LEU A 35 -29.03 4.30 15.42
C LEU A 35 -27.85 4.48 16.38
N GLU A 36 -28.15 4.69 17.67
CA GLU A 36 -27.16 4.91 18.74
C GLU A 36 -26.44 3.63 19.19
N ASP A 37 -26.72 2.48 18.59
CA ASP A 37 -25.94 1.28 18.83
C ASP A 37 -24.75 1.26 17.89
N GLY A 38 -23.53 1.29 18.45
CA GLY A 38 -22.24 1.18 17.74
C GLY A 38 -22.01 -0.16 17.04
N GLY A 39 -23.07 -0.79 16.52
CA GLY A 39 -22.98 -1.79 15.47
C GLY A 39 -22.55 -1.08 14.19
N PHE A 40 -21.43 -1.52 13.64
CA PHE A 40 -21.06 -1.21 12.26
C PHE A 40 -22.20 -1.74 11.35
N SER A 41 -23.21 -0.91 11.08
CA SER A 41 -24.11 -1.16 9.96
C SER A 41 -23.23 -1.17 8.72
N PHE A 42 -23.14 -2.32 8.06
CA PHE A 42 -22.58 -2.45 6.71
C PHE A 42 -23.53 -1.76 5.73
N ASP A 43 -23.80 -0.47 5.92
CA ASP A 43 -24.28 0.40 4.88
C ASP A 43 -23.14 0.54 3.90
N VAL A 44 -23.01 -0.45 3.01
CA VAL A 44 -22.23 -0.30 1.79
C VAL A 44 -22.67 1.02 1.20
N ASP A 45 -21.76 1.98 1.16
CA ASP A 45 -22.06 3.33 0.71
C ASP A 45 -22.90 3.23 -0.56
N ARG A 46 -24.19 3.62 -0.48
CA ARG A 46 -25.10 3.54 -1.65
C ARG A 46 -24.50 4.26 -2.86
N HIS A 47 -23.59 5.20 -2.58
CA HIS A 47 -22.74 5.88 -3.53
C HIS A 47 -21.74 4.94 -4.23
N PHE A 48 -20.98 4.12 -3.48
CA PHE A 48 -20.08 3.10 -4.03
C PHE A 48 -20.80 2.19 -5.02
N LEU A 49 -21.98 1.67 -4.64
CA LEU A 49 -22.77 0.81 -5.51
C LEU A 49 -23.16 1.48 -6.84
N LYS A 50 -23.54 2.75 -6.80
CA LYS A 50 -23.91 3.51 -8.01
C LYS A 50 -22.71 3.74 -8.95
N MET A 51 -21.50 3.76 -8.41
CA MET A 51 -20.28 4.00 -9.19
C MET A 51 -19.73 2.73 -9.85
N LEU A 52 -20.11 1.54 -9.39
CA LEU A 52 -19.66 0.28 -9.99
C LEU A 52 -20.19 0.12 -11.42
N PRO A 53 -19.51 -0.62 -12.30
CA PRO A 53 -20.06 -0.97 -13.61
C PRO A 53 -21.37 -1.78 -13.48
N ARG A 54 -22.33 -1.56 -14.39
CA ARG A 54 -23.69 -2.13 -14.31
C ARG A 54 -23.72 -3.65 -14.06
N PHE A 55 -22.88 -4.43 -14.73
CA PHE A 55 -22.84 -5.89 -14.54
C PHE A 55 -22.39 -6.30 -13.14
N VAL A 56 -21.56 -5.47 -12.49
CA VAL A 56 -21.16 -5.67 -11.08
C VAL A 56 -22.31 -5.26 -10.17
N GLN A 57 -22.97 -4.12 -10.45
CA GLN A 57 -24.15 -3.68 -9.69
C GLN A 57 -25.24 -4.77 -9.65
N GLU A 58 -25.60 -5.31 -10.82
CA GLU A 58 -26.59 -6.38 -10.95
C GLU A 58 -26.21 -7.58 -10.06
N ARG A 59 -24.93 -7.95 -10.04
CA ARG A 59 -24.45 -9.03 -9.19
C ARG A 59 -24.55 -8.70 -7.71
N VAL A 60 -24.14 -7.50 -7.30
CA VAL A 60 -24.15 -7.06 -5.90
C VAL A 60 -25.58 -6.96 -5.36
N THR A 61 -26.51 -6.45 -6.17
CA THR A 61 -27.93 -6.41 -5.80
C THR A 61 -28.60 -7.79 -5.71
N ALA A 62 -28.00 -8.81 -6.34
CA ALA A 62 -28.48 -10.20 -6.27
C ALA A 62 -27.91 -10.97 -5.07
N ILE A 63 -27.05 -10.36 -4.25
CA ILE A 63 -26.47 -10.98 -3.06
C ILE A 63 -27.56 -11.09 -1.96
N PRO A 64 -27.78 -12.27 -1.36
CA PRO A 64 -28.73 -12.40 -0.26
C PRO A 64 -28.35 -11.52 0.94
N LEU A 65 -29.34 -10.88 1.56
CA LEU A 65 -29.11 -9.93 2.67
C LEU A 65 -28.26 -10.50 3.81
N VAL A 66 -28.42 -11.79 4.10
CA VAL A 66 -27.69 -12.51 5.16
C VAL A 66 -26.16 -12.41 5.01
N TRP A 67 -25.65 -12.20 3.79
CA TRP A 67 -24.21 -12.07 3.59
C TRP A 67 -23.63 -10.73 4.07
N TRP A 68 -24.45 -9.68 4.12
CA TRP A 68 -24.02 -8.36 4.58
C TRP A 68 -23.96 -8.24 6.10
N ASP A 69 -24.64 -9.16 6.80
CA ASP A 69 -24.64 -9.23 8.26
C ASP A 69 -23.41 -9.96 8.81
N PHE A 70 -22.63 -10.64 7.96
CA PHE A 70 -21.45 -11.39 8.39
C PHE A 70 -20.26 -10.48 8.66
N SER A 71 -19.46 -10.84 9.67
CA SER A 71 -18.16 -10.21 9.90
C SER A 71 -17.20 -10.53 8.75
N GLU A 72 -16.13 -9.74 8.60
CA GLU A 72 -15.11 -10.00 7.59
C GLU A 72 -14.48 -11.39 7.77
N GLU A 73 -14.23 -11.81 9.02
CA GLU A 73 -13.70 -13.14 9.34
C GLU A 73 -14.67 -14.25 8.93
N GLU A 74 -15.98 -14.06 9.16
CA GLU A 74 -17.01 -15.01 8.76
C GLU A 74 -17.13 -15.11 7.24
N ILE A 75 -17.02 -13.98 6.53
CA ILE A 75 -16.98 -13.94 5.06
C ILE A 75 -15.76 -14.71 4.56
N ILE A 76 -14.58 -14.49 5.16
CA ILE A 76 -13.35 -15.20 4.80
C ILE A 76 -13.51 -16.71 5.03
N GLN A 77 -14.01 -17.11 6.19
CA GLN A 77 -14.19 -18.52 6.56
C GLN A 77 -15.19 -19.23 5.63
N LYS A 78 -16.27 -18.56 5.22
CA LYS A 78 -17.28 -19.14 4.31
C LYS A 78 -16.82 -19.19 2.86
N THR A 79 -16.01 -18.22 2.43
CA THR A 79 -15.57 -18.10 1.03
C THR A 79 -14.31 -18.93 0.76
N TRP A 80 -13.39 -19.02 1.72
CA TRP A 80 -12.11 -19.73 1.61
C TRP A 80 -11.89 -20.71 2.77
N PRO A 81 -12.69 -21.79 2.87
CA PRO A 81 -12.64 -22.71 4.01
C PRO A 81 -11.31 -23.47 4.13
N GLU A 82 -10.59 -23.66 3.02
CA GLU A 82 -9.35 -24.47 2.99
C GLU A 82 -8.12 -23.71 3.51
N HIS A 83 -8.11 -22.38 3.41
CA HIS A 83 -6.90 -21.58 3.67
C HIS A 83 -7.08 -20.55 4.77
N ASN A 84 -8.32 -20.30 5.25
CA ASN A 84 -8.64 -19.24 6.21
C ASN A 84 -8.06 -17.87 5.81
N ALA A 85 -7.80 -17.66 4.51
CA ALA A 85 -7.19 -16.45 3.99
C ALA A 85 -7.76 -16.16 2.60
N PRO A 86 -8.06 -14.89 2.29
CA PRO A 86 -8.44 -14.48 0.95
C PRO A 86 -7.30 -14.75 -0.04
N ASP A 87 -7.67 -15.05 -1.28
CA ASP A 87 -6.71 -15.16 -2.38
C ASP A 87 -6.00 -13.81 -2.57
N SER A 88 -4.69 -13.83 -2.76
CA SER A 88 -3.87 -12.63 -3.00
C SER A 88 -4.40 -11.76 -4.14
N VAL A 89 -5.08 -12.36 -5.12
CA VAL A 89 -5.76 -11.65 -6.22
C VAL A 89 -6.96 -10.86 -5.69
N CYS A 90 -7.77 -11.44 -4.81
CA CYS A 90 -8.95 -10.78 -4.24
C CYS A 90 -8.56 -9.62 -3.31
N ASP A 91 -7.51 -9.77 -2.52
CA ASP A 91 -6.99 -8.68 -1.68
C ASP A 91 -6.52 -7.50 -2.51
N LYS A 92 -5.69 -7.75 -3.54
CA LYS A 92 -5.21 -6.69 -4.43
C LYS A 92 -6.37 -6.01 -5.17
N LEU A 93 -7.37 -6.78 -5.62
CA LEU A 93 -8.56 -6.23 -6.25
C LEU A 93 -9.38 -5.36 -5.31
N ARG A 94 -9.58 -5.81 -4.06
CA ARG A 94 -10.29 -5.05 -3.03
C ARG A 94 -9.61 -3.71 -2.77
N LEU A 95 -8.29 -3.72 -2.55
CA LEU A 95 -7.52 -2.49 -2.38
C LEU A 95 -7.63 -1.56 -3.60
N ALA A 96 -7.42 -2.09 -4.80
CA ALA A 96 -7.49 -1.30 -6.04
C ALA A 96 -8.88 -0.69 -6.29
N LEU A 97 -9.96 -1.41 -5.95
CA LEU A 97 -11.33 -0.90 -6.08
C LEU A 97 -11.62 0.25 -5.13
N TRP A 98 -11.18 0.14 -3.88
CA TRP A 98 -11.39 1.18 -2.87
C TRP A 98 -10.51 2.40 -3.10
N ASP A 99 -9.26 2.22 -3.55
CA ASP A 99 -8.40 3.32 -3.99
C ASP A 99 -9.03 4.08 -5.18
N GLU A 100 -9.60 3.35 -6.13
CA GLU A 100 -10.29 3.93 -7.27
C GLU A 100 -11.60 4.62 -6.88
N TYR A 101 -12.31 4.10 -5.87
CA TYR A 101 -13.48 4.75 -5.29
C TYR A 101 -13.11 6.08 -4.65
N ASP A 102 -12.08 6.10 -3.81
CA ASP A 102 -11.56 7.32 -3.20
C ASP A 102 -11.15 8.35 -4.27
N ARG A 103 -10.50 7.89 -5.34
CA ARG A 103 -10.16 8.74 -6.49
C ARG A 103 -11.41 9.33 -7.13
N CYS A 104 -12.39 8.50 -7.49
CA CYS A 104 -13.62 8.94 -8.13
C CYS A 104 -14.41 9.89 -7.23
N PHE A 105 -14.47 9.63 -5.93
CA PHE A 105 -15.09 10.49 -4.94
C PHE A 105 -14.40 11.87 -4.87
N ARG A 106 -13.07 11.89 -4.72
CA ARG A 106 -12.27 13.13 -4.65
C ARG A 106 -12.42 13.99 -5.91
N PHE A 107 -12.43 13.38 -7.08
CA PHE A 107 -12.54 14.09 -8.37
C PHE A 107 -13.98 14.21 -8.89
N ARG A 108 -14.98 13.76 -8.12
CA ARG A 108 -16.41 13.73 -8.50
C ARG A 108 -16.66 13.06 -9.86
N LEU A 109 -15.93 11.99 -10.16
CA LEU A 109 -16.16 11.16 -11.34
C LEU A 109 -17.40 10.29 -11.10
N PRO A 110 -18.26 10.06 -12.10
CA PRO A 110 -19.52 9.36 -11.88
C PRO A 110 -19.40 7.83 -11.82
N VAL A 111 -18.33 7.24 -12.36
CA VAL A 111 -18.17 5.78 -12.53
C VAL A 111 -16.73 5.37 -12.24
N LEU A 112 -16.55 4.21 -11.60
CA LEU A 112 -15.26 3.56 -11.35
C LEU A 112 -14.64 3.05 -12.65
N ASP A 113 -13.36 3.35 -12.88
CA ASP A 113 -12.62 2.80 -14.00
C ASP A 113 -12.10 1.38 -13.66
N LEU A 114 -12.90 0.37 -14.02
CA LEU A 114 -12.56 -1.03 -13.73
C LEU A 114 -11.26 -1.48 -14.43
N GLU A 115 -10.92 -0.95 -15.61
CA GLU A 115 -9.69 -1.35 -16.28
C GLU A 115 -8.45 -0.96 -15.46
N ARG A 116 -8.53 0.17 -14.77
CA ARG A 116 -7.49 0.62 -13.83
C ARG A 116 -7.41 -0.29 -12.61
N CYS A 117 -8.54 -0.71 -12.05
CA CYS A 117 -8.57 -1.65 -10.94
C CYS A 117 -7.99 -3.02 -11.29
N LEU A 118 -8.18 -3.49 -12.53
CA LEU A 118 -7.75 -4.83 -12.94
C LEU A 118 -6.28 -4.88 -13.42
N ARG A 119 -5.72 -3.73 -13.81
CA ARG A 119 -4.40 -3.64 -14.46
C ARG A 119 -3.29 -4.24 -13.60
N GLY A 120 -2.62 -5.26 -14.12
CA GLY A 120 -1.51 -5.94 -13.44
C GLY A 120 -1.94 -6.93 -12.36
N ILE A 121 -3.25 -7.11 -12.13
CA ILE A 121 -3.79 -8.06 -11.14
C ILE A 121 -4.44 -9.25 -11.85
N CYS A 122 -5.44 -9.02 -12.69
CA CYS A 122 -6.10 -10.08 -13.46
C CYS A 122 -6.75 -9.56 -14.74
N THR A 123 -7.14 -10.48 -15.63
CA THR A 123 -7.87 -10.13 -16.86
C THR A 123 -9.36 -9.92 -16.58
N LEU A 124 -10.05 -9.10 -17.38
CA LEU A 124 -11.50 -8.88 -17.24
C LEU A 124 -12.31 -10.18 -17.35
N GLY A 125 -11.86 -11.12 -18.19
CA GLY A 125 -12.48 -12.45 -18.31
C GLY A 125 -12.37 -13.26 -17.02
N TYR A 126 -11.19 -13.28 -16.39
CA TYR A 126 -11.00 -13.93 -15.10
C TYR A 126 -11.85 -13.28 -14.01
N PHE A 127 -11.85 -11.94 -13.94
CA PHE A 127 -12.65 -11.19 -12.98
C PHE A 127 -14.14 -11.57 -13.08
N ARG A 128 -14.71 -11.58 -14.29
CA ARG A 128 -16.11 -11.97 -14.49
C ARG A 128 -16.38 -13.44 -14.13
N ALA A 129 -15.54 -14.35 -14.59
CA ALA A 129 -15.78 -15.78 -14.46
C ALA A 129 -15.51 -16.32 -13.04
N ARG A 130 -14.56 -15.73 -12.30
CA ARG A 130 -14.07 -16.28 -11.02
C ARG A 130 -14.33 -15.40 -9.82
N VAL A 131 -14.38 -14.08 -9.99
CA VAL A 131 -14.61 -13.14 -8.88
C VAL A 131 -16.09 -12.77 -8.82
N VAL A 132 -16.66 -12.26 -9.92
CA VAL A 132 -18.07 -11.82 -9.97
C VAL A 132 -19.05 -13.00 -9.86
N ALA A 133 -18.69 -14.17 -10.37
CA ALA A 133 -19.52 -15.36 -10.25
C ALA A 133 -19.70 -15.80 -8.78
N ASP A 134 -18.70 -15.56 -7.94
CA ASP A 134 -18.65 -16.01 -6.55
C ASP A 134 -19.23 -14.94 -5.61
N VAL A 135 -20.26 -15.31 -4.84
CA VAL A 135 -20.96 -14.38 -3.93
C VAL A 135 -20.03 -13.93 -2.81
N GLY A 136 -19.31 -14.85 -2.18
CA GLY A 136 -18.48 -14.53 -1.02
C GLY A 136 -17.34 -13.60 -1.38
N LYS A 137 -16.72 -13.82 -2.55
CA LYS A 137 -15.69 -12.91 -3.09
C LYS A 137 -16.26 -11.53 -3.39
N MET A 138 -17.45 -11.47 -3.97
CA MET A 138 -18.09 -10.18 -4.26
C MET A 138 -18.42 -9.39 -3.00
N VAL A 139 -18.93 -10.04 -1.96
CA VAL A 139 -19.15 -9.42 -0.65
C VAL A 139 -17.83 -8.89 -0.11
N PHE A 140 -16.80 -9.74 -0.05
CA PHE A 140 -15.46 -9.38 0.41
C PHE A 140 -14.87 -8.17 -0.34
N LEU A 141 -15.04 -8.09 -1.66
CA LEU A 141 -14.59 -6.94 -2.46
C LEU A 141 -15.38 -5.66 -2.15
N CYS A 142 -16.68 -5.78 -1.87
CA CYS A 142 -17.56 -4.65 -1.52
C CYS A 142 -17.41 -4.21 -0.07
N THR A 143 -16.78 -5.01 0.77
CA THR A 143 -16.44 -4.66 2.14
C THR A 143 -15.23 -3.72 2.11
N PRO A 144 -15.30 -2.49 2.68
CA PRO A 144 -14.13 -1.62 2.74
C PRO A 144 -12.99 -2.32 3.46
N PRO A 145 -11.76 -2.30 2.92
CA PRO A 145 -10.62 -2.83 3.65
C PRO A 145 -10.54 -2.12 5.01
N PRO A 146 -10.23 -2.84 6.10
CA PRO A 146 -10.01 -2.21 7.39
C PRO A 146 -8.96 -1.12 7.18
N LEU A 147 -9.39 0.14 7.30
CA LEU A 147 -8.66 1.32 6.82
C LEU A 147 -7.16 1.15 7.04
N TYR A 148 -6.40 1.16 5.95
CA TYR A 148 -4.94 1.15 6.01
C TYR A 148 -4.43 2.28 6.92
N GLU A 149 -5.13 3.43 6.96
CA GLU A 149 -4.85 4.48 7.93
C GLU A 149 -5.01 4.02 9.38
N ASN A 150 -6.00 3.19 9.70
CA ASN A 150 -6.16 2.64 11.04
C ASN A 150 -5.08 1.60 11.36
N GLN A 151 -4.71 0.75 10.41
CA GLN A 151 -3.61 -0.20 10.58
C GLN A 151 -2.25 0.50 10.71
N VAL A 152 -1.99 1.52 9.88
CA VAL A 152 -0.81 2.38 9.96
C VAL A 152 -0.83 3.20 11.22
N ARG A 153 -1.97 3.77 11.64
CA ARG A 153 -2.12 4.50 12.90
C ARG A 153 -1.87 3.57 14.09
N LEU A 154 -2.36 2.34 14.05
CA LEU A 154 -2.10 1.32 15.06
C LEU A 154 -0.62 0.91 15.08
N LEU A 155 -0.02 0.66 13.92
CA LEU A 155 1.41 0.32 13.80
C LEU A 155 2.29 1.49 14.26
N HIS A 156 1.90 2.72 13.93
CA HIS A 156 2.55 3.94 14.38
C HIS A 156 2.44 4.10 15.89
N GLN A 157 1.26 3.86 16.48
CA GLN A 157 1.07 3.86 17.93
C GLN A 157 1.93 2.79 18.62
N LYS A 158 1.98 1.56 18.08
CA LYS A 158 2.89 0.50 18.58
C LYS A 158 4.35 0.92 18.47
N GLY A 159 4.76 1.51 17.36
CA GLY A 159 6.11 2.04 17.17
C GLY A 159 6.46 3.11 18.20
N LEU A 160 5.55 4.06 18.46
CA LEU A 160 5.73 5.08 19.51
C LEU A 160 5.86 4.45 20.90
N PHE A 161 5.08 3.41 21.20
CA PHE A 161 5.15 2.69 22.48
C PHE A 161 6.51 1.99 22.66
N GLU A 162 7.03 1.32 21.62
CA GLU A 162 8.36 0.70 21.66
C GLU A 162 9.48 1.75 21.79
N LEU A 163 9.37 2.90 21.10
CA LEU A 163 10.30 4.01 21.29
C LEU A 163 10.29 4.51 22.74
N GLN A 164 9.13 4.56 23.38
CA GLN A 164 8.99 4.95 24.78
C GLN A 164 9.73 3.98 25.71
N LYS A 165 9.66 2.67 25.44
CA LYS A 165 10.43 1.66 26.19
C LYS A 165 11.94 1.85 26.04
N ILE A 166 12.42 2.12 24.81
CA ILE A 166 13.85 2.40 24.56
C ILE A 166 14.28 3.66 25.32
N LEU A 167 13.46 4.71 25.30
CA LEU A 167 13.71 5.95 26.03
C LEU A 167 13.71 5.75 27.56
N ALA A 168 13.00 4.74 28.07
CA ALA A 168 12.96 4.40 29.49
C ALA A 168 14.15 3.56 29.99
N LEU A 169 14.98 3.00 29.09
CA LEU A 169 16.15 2.21 29.49
C LEU A 169 17.15 3.05 30.32
N PRO A 170 17.82 2.50 31.34
CA PRO A 170 18.82 3.26 32.10
C PRO A 170 20.00 3.66 31.21
N LEU A 171 20.57 4.85 31.45
CA LEU A 171 21.77 5.35 30.75
C LEU A 171 23.07 4.84 31.37
N LEU A 172 22.99 4.29 32.58
CA LEU A 172 24.13 3.76 33.32
C LEU A 172 24.10 2.24 33.25
N LEU A 173 25.25 1.67 32.94
CA LEU A 173 25.51 0.24 33.06
C LEU A 173 25.53 -0.15 34.56
N PRO A 174 25.45 -1.46 34.89
CA PRO A 174 25.47 -1.92 36.28
C PRO A 174 26.70 -1.49 37.09
N ASP A 175 27.80 -1.17 36.40
CA ASP A 175 29.06 -0.68 36.97
C ASP A 175 29.06 0.84 37.25
N GLY A 176 27.96 1.54 36.90
CA GLY A 176 27.85 2.98 37.02
C GLY A 176 28.50 3.77 35.89
N THR A 177 29.02 3.11 34.85
CA THR A 177 29.57 3.79 33.67
C THR A 177 28.45 4.12 32.67
N PRO A 178 28.54 5.26 31.94
CA PRO A 178 27.52 5.63 30.98
C PRO A 178 27.58 4.80 29.69
N ASP A 179 26.44 4.29 29.23
CA ASP A 179 26.31 3.58 27.95
C ASP A 179 26.13 4.57 26.78
N ALA A 180 27.22 4.81 26.06
CA ALA A 180 27.23 5.71 24.91
C ALA A 180 26.34 5.23 23.75
N LYS A 181 26.14 3.91 23.58
CA LYS A 181 25.31 3.38 22.48
C LYS A 181 23.84 3.67 22.73
N ILE A 182 23.37 3.43 23.96
CA ILE A 182 21.99 3.75 24.34
C ILE A 182 21.78 5.26 24.28
N ALA A 183 22.74 6.06 24.76
CA ALA A 183 22.65 7.52 24.69
C ALA A 183 22.51 8.03 23.23
N ASP A 184 23.29 7.48 22.29
CA ASP A 184 23.20 7.86 20.87
C ASP A 184 21.86 7.45 20.24
N VAL A 185 21.37 6.24 20.52
CA VAL A 185 20.05 5.78 20.04
C VAL A 185 18.95 6.71 20.56
N LYS A 186 18.96 7.05 21.86
CA LYS A 186 17.97 7.98 22.43
C LYS A 186 18.07 9.36 21.78
N ARG A 187 19.28 9.88 21.55
CA ARG A 187 19.49 11.16 20.88
C ARG A 187 18.86 11.17 19.48
N ARG A 188 19.11 10.14 18.66
CA ARG A 188 18.52 10.01 17.32
C ARG A 188 16.99 9.96 17.35
N ILE A 189 16.41 9.29 18.35
CA ILE A 189 14.95 9.26 18.54
C ILE A 189 14.42 10.67 18.86
N TYR A 190 15.07 11.39 19.78
CA TYR A 190 14.69 12.78 20.10
C TYR A 190 14.83 13.71 18.91
N ASP A 191 15.94 13.64 18.17
CA ASP A 191 16.16 14.44 16.96
C ASP A 191 15.06 14.19 15.92
N SER A 192 14.68 12.92 15.71
CA SER A 192 13.59 12.54 14.79
C SER A 192 12.21 13.05 15.26
N LEU A 193 11.94 13.02 16.56
CA LEU A 193 10.69 13.55 17.13
C LEU A 193 10.64 15.07 17.07
N ASP A 194 11.75 15.77 17.33
CA ASP A 194 11.85 17.22 17.23
C ASP A 194 11.68 17.69 15.78
N LEU A 195 12.26 16.98 14.81
CA LEU A 195 12.02 17.21 13.39
C LEU A 195 10.53 17.09 13.05
N ARG A 196 9.82 16.09 13.57
CA ARG A 196 8.36 15.95 13.38
C ARG A 196 7.57 17.06 14.06
N LEU A 197 7.91 17.44 15.29
CA LEU A 197 7.22 18.48 16.05
C LEU A 197 7.33 19.85 15.35
N LYS A 198 8.50 20.15 14.80
CA LYS A 198 8.74 21.36 13.99
C LYS A 198 8.07 21.30 12.61
N GLY A 199 7.25 20.28 12.36
CA GLY A 199 6.49 20.11 11.13
C GLY A 199 7.36 19.66 9.96
N ALA A 200 8.36 18.82 10.24
CA ALA A 200 9.36 18.24 9.33
C ALA A 200 9.24 18.83 7.92
N ILE A 201 9.98 19.92 7.68
CA ILE A 201 10.21 20.48 6.36
C ILE A 201 10.43 19.29 5.46
N VAL A 202 9.49 19.05 4.52
CA VAL A 202 9.61 18.00 3.52
C VAL A 202 11.02 18.16 2.97
N GLN A 203 11.94 17.28 3.37
CA GLN A 203 13.23 17.19 2.73
C GLN A 203 12.83 16.73 1.34
N ARG A 204 12.63 17.69 0.44
CA ARG A 204 12.72 17.45 -0.97
C ARG A 204 14.11 16.88 -1.08
N ILE A 205 14.18 15.56 -1.12
CA ILE A 205 15.34 14.87 -1.62
C ILE A 205 15.46 15.53 -2.99
N ASP A 206 16.35 16.50 -3.10
CA ASP A 206 16.82 16.95 -4.39
C ASP A 206 17.47 15.69 -4.95
N GLN A 207 16.65 14.88 -5.61
CA GLN A 207 17.11 13.96 -6.62
C GLN A 207 17.67 14.88 -7.70
N ARG A 208 18.88 15.39 -7.44
CA ARG A 208 19.85 15.57 -8.49
C ARG A 208 20.03 14.17 -9.06
N ASN A 209 19.14 13.82 -9.98
CA ASN A 209 19.45 12.88 -11.02
C ASN A 209 20.67 13.49 -11.69
N VAL A 210 21.84 13.07 -11.22
CA VAL A 210 23.05 13.15 -11.99
C VAL A 210 22.79 12.17 -13.13
N ASN A 211 22.05 12.64 -14.14
CA ASN A 211 22.05 12.05 -15.45
C ASN A 211 23.50 12.22 -15.90
N VAL A 212 24.31 11.21 -15.62
CA VAL A 212 25.57 11.00 -16.33
C VAL A 212 25.12 10.64 -17.74
N ASN A 213 24.83 11.66 -18.55
CA ASN A 213 24.81 11.52 -19.98
C ASN A 213 26.25 11.18 -20.35
N ILE A 214 26.52 9.88 -20.44
CA ILE A 214 27.62 9.38 -21.25
C ILE A 214 27.19 9.73 -22.67
N ASP A 215 27.54 10.93 -23.11
CA ASP A 215 27.52 11.28 -24.53
C ASP A 215 28.58 10.41 -25.19
N ALA A 216 28.19 9.16 -25.49
CA ALA A 216 28.91 8.29 -26.39
C ALA A 216 28.70 8.87 -27.79
N ASP A 217 29.40 9.95 -28.08
CA ASP A 217 29.45 10.55 -29.41
C ASP A 217 30.07 9.50 -30.36
N PRO A 218 29.29 8.90 -31.27
CA PRO A 218 29.80 7.83 -32.13
C PRO A 218 30.82 8.35 -33.16
N ASN A 219 31.00 9.68 -33.25
CA ASN A 219 32.01 10.33 -34.09
C ASN A 219 33.28 10.78 -33.33
N ALA A 220 33.37 10.54 -32.02
CA ALA A 220 34.61 10.79 -31.27
C ALA A 220 35.71 9.74 -31.53
N PHE A 221 35.43 8.71 -32.35
CA PHE A 221 36.46 7.87 -32.95
C PHE A 221 37.17 8.65 -34.06
N ASN A 222 38.15 9.46 -33.67
CA ASN A 222 39.08 10.10 -34.58
C ASN A 222 40.30 9.16 -34.73
N PRO A 223 40.44 8.39 -35.83
CA PRO A 223 41.47 7.35 -35.97
C PRO A 223 42.90 7.89 -36.19
N GLU A 224 43.11 9.21 -36.10
CA GLU A 224 44.38 9.86 -36.41
C GLU A 224 45.23 10.23 -35.18
N ARG A 225 44.86 9.78 -33.97
CA ARG A 225 45.73 9.88 -32.78
C ARG A 225 46.04 8.48 -32.22
N PRO A 226 47.12 7.82 -32.67
CA PRO A 226 47.57 6.56 -32.10
C PRO A 226 48.31 6.72 -30.76
N ASP A 227 48.60 7.95 -30.35
CA ASP A 227 49.45 8.21 -29.20
C ASP A 227 48.60 8.53 -27.96
N GLU A 228 48.92 7.86 -26.86
CA GLU A 228 48.26 7.87 -25.54
C GLU A 228 47.25 6.73 -25.27
N MET A 229 47.44 5.56 -25.89
CA MET A 229 47.20 4.33 -25.11
C MET A 229 48.29 4.22 -24.06
N LYS A 230 48.05 4.81 -22.88
CA LYS A 230 48.83 4.53 -21.67
C LYS A 230 49.03 3.02 -21.57
N SER A 231 50.28 2.58 -21.38
CA SER A 231 50.55 1.14 -21.28
C SER A 231 49.71 0.57 -20.13
N MET A 232 49.33 -0.70 -20.22
CA MET A 232 48.52 -1.34 -19.17
C MET A 232 49.18 -1.23 -17.78
N GLU A 233 50.51 -1.12 -17.75
CA GLU A 233 51.30 -0.89 -16.55
C GLU A 233 51.15 0.53 -15.96
N GLU A 234 50.96 1.56 -16.79
CA GLU A 234 50.69 2.93 -16.32
C GLU A 234 49.28 3.03 -15.70
N LEU A 235 48.31 2.31 -16.26
CA LEU A 235 46.96 2.21 -15.69
C LEU A 235 46.97 1.48 -14.34
N ASP A 236 47.74 0.40 -14.21
CA ASP A 236 47.88 -0.33 -12.94
C ASP A 236 48.59 0.52 -11.86
N GLN A 237 49.58 1.33 -12.24
CA GLN A 237 50.23 2.27 -11.33
C GLN A 237 49.29 3.39 -10.87
N GLU A 238 48.46 3.91 -11.76
CA GLU A 238 47.48 4.95 -11.44
C GLU A 238 46.37 4.40 -10.52
N LEU A 239 45.93 3.16 -10.74
CA LEU A 239 45.01 2.42 -9.86
C LEU A 239 45.60 2.23 -8.45
N GLN A 240 46.84 1.74 -8.34
CA GLN A 240 47.49 1.57 -7.03
C GLN A 240 47.70 2.90 -6.29
N ALA A 241 47.99 3.99 -7.02
CA ALA A 241 48.14 5.32 -6.42
C ALA A 241 46.80 5.83 -5.84
N LEU A 242 45.69 5.58 -6.54
CA LEU A 242 44.35 5.94 -6.09
C LEU A 242 43.89 5.10 -4.89
N GLU A 243 44.20 3.80 -4.85
CA GLU A 243 43.91 2.94 -3.69
C GLU A 243 44.68 3.36 -2.44
N LYS A 244 45.98 3.70 -2.57
CA LYS A 244 46.75 4.24 -1.44
C LYS A 244 46.18 5.56 -0.95
N LYS A 245 45.71 6.41 -1.87
CA LYS A 245 45.12 7.70 -1.52
C LYS A 245 43.76 7.52 -0.83
N SER A 246 42.92 6.58 -1.28
CA SER A 246 41.63 6.30 -0.65
C SER A 246 41.80 5.70 0.76
N LEU A 247 42.79 4.83 0.97
CA LEU A 247 43.14 4.34 2.31
C LEU A 247 43.59 5.48 3.24
N SER A 248 44.38 6.43 2.72
CA SER A 248 44.85 7.58 3.51
C SER A 248 43.76 8.62 3.83
N LEU A 249 42.69 8.65 3.02
CA LEU A 249 41.49 9.48 3.25
C LEU A 249 40.42 8.75 4.09
N SER A 250 40.68 7.50 4.51
CA SER A 250 39.89 6.86 5.54
C SER A 250 40.08 7.63 6.85
N ILE A 251 39.01 8.29 7.26
CA ILE A 251 38.94 9.16 8.43
C ILE A 251 39.36 8.37 9.67
N PRO A 252 40.29 8.88 10.52
CA PRO A 252 40.62 8.24 11.79
C PRO A 252 39.42 8.33 12.73
N GLY A 253 38.54 7.32 12.68
CA GLY A 253 37.33 7.26 13.51
C GLY A 253 36.22 6.35 12.99
N GLY A 254 36.27 5.89 11.74
CA GLY A 254 35.32 4.91 11.21
C GLY A 254 35.83 3.49 11.36
N GLY A 255 35.51 2.84 12.48
CA GLY A 255 35.83 1.43 12.69
C GLY A 255 35.29 0.56 11.55
N VAL A 256 36.20 -0.12 10.86
CA VAL A 256 35.90 -1.13 9.86
C VAL A 256 35.23 -2.29 10.59
N VAL A 257 33.95 -2.49 10.33
CA VAL A 257 33.24 -3.72 10.69
C VAL A 257 33.75 -4.78 9.73
N ALA A 258 34.87 -5.41 10.09
CA ALA A 258 35.32 -6.62 9.44
C ALA A 258 34.31 -7.73 9.73
N GLU A 259 33.84 -8.35 8.65
CA GLU A 259 33.09 -9.59 8.64
C GLU A 259 33.75 -10.64 9.54
N VAL A 260 33.03 -11.03 10.59
CA VAL A 260 33.15 -12.34 11.22
C VAL A 260 31.73 -12.87 11.31
N ILE A 261 31.28 -13.52 10.24
CA ILE A 261 30.14 -14.43 10.29
C ILE A 261 30.68 -15.76 9.78
N ASP A 262 31.28 -16.52 10.68
CA ASP A 262 31.42 -17.95 10.52
C ASP A 262 31.03 -18.64 11.83
N ALA A 263 29.96 -19.44 11.70
CA ALA A 263 29.67 -20.69 12.40
C ALA A 263 29.83 -20.75 13.94
N GLU A 264 28.71 -20.66 14.66
CA GLU A 264 28.31 -21.61 15.72
C GLU A 264 26.95 -21.19 16.32
N ILE A 265 25.85 -21.64 15.71
CA ILE A 265 24.55 -21.79 16.40
C ILE A 265 24.03 -23.17 16.05
N THR A 266 24.56 -24.17 16.75
CA THR A 266 23.97 -25.52 16.82
C THR A 266 23.18 -25.65 18.11
N SER A 267 21.85 -25.77 17.96
CA SER A 267 21.02 -26.82 18.60
C SER A 267 20.77 -26.85 20.11
N GLU A 268 20.42 -25.74 20.79
CA GLU A 268 19.94 -25.84 22.19
C GLU A 268 18.59 -25.18 22.53
N THR A 269 17.95 -24.43 21.62
CA THR A 269 16.72 -23.68 21.98
C THR A 269 15.39 -24.26 21.47
N GLU A 270 15.38 -25.40 20.76
CA GLU A 270 14.12 -26.01 20.27
C GLU A 270 13.48 -27.01 21.25
N ALA A 271 14.14 -27.36 22.37
CA ALA A 271 13.59 -28.32 23.33
C ALA A 271 12.66 -27.70 24.39
N GLU A 272 12.67 -26.38 24.59
CA GLU A 272 11.96 -25.76 25.72
C GLU A 272 10.57 -25.20 25.36
N ILE A 273 10.27 -24.99 24.08
CA ILE A 273 8.99 -24.39 23.66
C ILE A 273 7.89 -25.45 23.40
N ALA A 274 8.25 -26.74 23.27
CA ALA A 274 7.28 -27.81 23.06
C ALA A 274 6.65 -28.37 24.36
N GLY A 275 7.13 -27.98 25.54
CA GLY A 275 6.74 -28.58 26.84
C GLY A 275 5.48 -28.01 27.50
N ASP A 276 5.07 -26.80 27.12
CA ASP A 276 4.00 -26.08 27.85
C ASP A 276 2.63 -26.10 27.18
N TYR A 277 2.52 -26.59 25.94
CA TYR A 277 1.23 -26.65 25.24
C TYR A 277 0.35 -27.85 25.60
N LEU A 278 0.86 -28.86 26.32
CA LEU A 278 0.11 -30.09 26.65
C LEU A 278 -0.42 -30.16 28.09
N ARG A 279 -0.31 -29.10 28.90
CA ARG A 279 -0.77 -29.10 30.32
C ARG A 279 -2.01 -28.27 30.63
N GLY A 280 -2.65 -27.64 29.63
CA GLY A 280 -3.73 -26.66 29.85
C GLY A 280 -5.17 -27.20 29.99
N GLU A 281 -5.50 -28.39 29.50
CA GLU A 281 -6.90 -28.81 29.33
C GLU A 281 -7.33 -29.99 30.22
N SER A 282 -7.42 -29.80 31.55
CA SER A 282 -8.02 -30.87 32.38
C SER A 282 -8.74 -30.43 33.67
N ARG A 283 -9.19 -29.17 33.80
CA ARG A 283 -9.88 -28.75 35.05
C ARG A 283 -11.03 -27.76 34.87
N ARG A 284 -12.05 -28.05 34.05
CA ARG A 284 -13.39 -27.42 34.23
C ARG A 284 -14.53 -28.32 33.77
N SER A 285 -14.92 -29.26 34.62
CA SER A 285 -16.29 -29.80 34.63
C SER A 285 -16.54 -30.56 35.94
N ARG A 286 -16.96 -29.84 36.99
CA ARG A 286 -17.73 -30.37 38.14
C ARG A 286 -18.17 -29.23 39.08
N SER A 287 -19.39 -28.76 38.88
CA SER A 287 -20.31 -28.23 39.90
C SER A 287 -21.68 -28.15 39.21
N ARG A 288 -22.57 -29.11 39.51
CA ARG A 288 -23.70 -28.99 40.44
C ARG A 288 -24.75 -28.01 39.94
#